data_AF-A0A7V9M5S1-F1
#
_entry.id   AF-A0A7V9M5S1-F1
#
_cell.length_a   1.000
_cell.length_b   1.000
_cell.length_c   1.000
_cell.angle_alpha   90.00
_cell.angle_beta   90.00
_cell.angle_gamma   90.00
#
_symmetry.space_group_name_H-M   'P 1'
#
loop_
_entity.id
_entity.type
_entity.pdbx_description
1 polymer ?
#
loop_
_entity_poly.entity_id
_entity_poly.type
_entity_poly.pdbx_seq_one_letter_code
_entity_poly.pdbx_strand_id
1 'polypeptide(L)'
;MARLALDAARSLDGVVDSTSGRGRWVTPDRNGVVPGAIAVVRADGRFDVELHLVADLVPLHPLGERIRDRVERDARVAGVADLIGPVHVAFEDVDEAPAHARAEGGS
;
A
#
# COMPACT_ATOMS: atom_id res chain seq x y z
N MET A 1 1.17 -10.87 4.63
CA MET A 1 1.38 -10.43 3.23
C MET A 1 1.19 -8.93 3.08
N ALA A 2 0.04 -8.36 3.43
CA ALA A 2 -0.18 -6.90 3.38
C ALA A 2 0.96 -6.06 4.00
N ARG A 3 1.35 -6.36 5.24
CA ARG A 3 2.46 -5.67 5.95
C ARG A 3 3.78 -5.75 5.18
N LEU A 4 4.19 -6.96 4.80
CA LEU A 4 5.43 -7.19 4.06
C LEU A 4 5.45 -6.39 2.75
N ALA A 5 4.35 -6.41 2.00
CA ALA A 5 4.27 -5.71 0.73
C ALA A 5 4.30 -4.18 0.91
N LEU A 6 3.62 -3.66 1.93
CA LEU A 6 3.62 -2.23 2.24
C LEU A 6 5.00 -1.75 2.71
N ASP A 7 5.66 -2.51 3.58
CA ASP A 7 7.01 -2.17 4.09
C ASP A 7 8.03 -2.19 2.94
N ALA A 8 7.94 -3.18 2.05
CA ALA A 8 8.75 -3.26 0.84
C ALA A 8 8.53 -2.03 -0.07
N ALA A 9 7.28 -1.64 -0.31
CA ALA A 9 6.97 -0.46 -1.12
C ALA A 9 7.50 0.84 -0.50
N ARG A 10 7.27 1.05 0.81
CA ARG A 10 7.72 2.24 1.55
C ARG A 10 9.24 2.34 1.68
N SER A 11 9.98 1.25 1.42
CA SER A 11 11.45 1.27 1.40
C SER A 11 12.05 1.89 0.13
N LEU A 12 11.23 2.22 -0.87
CA LEU A 12 11.68 2.72 -2.16
C LEU A 12 11.49 4.24 -2.27
N ASP A 13 12.53 4.90 -2.81
CA ASP A 13 12.44 6.31 -3.18
C ASP A 13 11.34 6.53 -4.22
N GLY A 14 10.53 7.56 -3.98
CA GLY A 14 9.36 7.90 -4.78
C GLY A 14 8.03 7.41 -4.20
N VAL A 15 8.03 6.59 -3.14
CA VAL A 15 6.83 6.33 -2.33
C VAL A 15 6.85 7.27 -1.13
N VAL A 16 5.84 8.14 -1.03
CA VAL A 16 5.73 9.16 0.02
C VAL A 16 4.96 8.61 1.22
N ASP A 17 3.82 7.97 0.96
CA ASP A 17 2.99 7.35 1.99
C ASP A 17 2.06 6.29 1.37
N SER A 18 1.11 5.79 2.16
CA SER A 18 0.02 4.91 1.77
C SER A 18 -1.27 5.41 2.39
N THR A 19 -2.39 5.31 1.68
CA THR A 19 -3.68 5.83 2.14
C THR A 19 -4.65 4.71 2.47
N SER A 20 -5.45 4.88 3.54
CA SER A 20 -6.54 3.96 3.86
C SER A 20 -7.82 4.23 3.06
N GLY A 21 -7.89 5.31 2.25
CA GLY A 21 -9.08 5.63 1.44
C GLY A 21 -10.37 5.68 2.26
N ARG A 22 -10.38 6.40 3.39
CA ARG A 22 -11.46 6.40 4.41
C ARG A 22 -11.70 5.03 5.07
N GLY A 23 -10.63 4.27 5.29
CA GLY A 23 -10.70 2.93 5.87
C GLY A 23 -11.11 1.82 4.90
N ARG A 24 -11.22 2.12 3.60
CA ARG A 24 -11.52 1.13 2.56
C ARG A 24 -10.33 0.22 2.24
N TRP A 25 -9.13 0.78 2.23
CA TRP A 25 -7.90 0.09 1.82
C TRP A 25 -7.13 -0.39 3.03
N VAL A 26 -7.67 -1.39 3.74
CA VAL A 26 -7.09 -1.89 4.98
C VAL A 26 -7.13 -3.42 5.04
N THR A 27 -6.05 -4.03 5.54
CA THR A 27 -6.03 -5.45 5.92
C THR A 27 -5.74 -5.58 7.41
N PRO A 28 -6.55 -6.32 8.18
CA PRO A 28 -6.20 -6.64 9.56
C PRO A 28 -5.04 -7.64 9.61
N ASP A 29 -4.14 -7.47 10.56
CA ASP A 29 -3.13 -8.44 10.94
C ASP A 29 -3.06 -8.59 12.47
N ARG A 30 -2.16 -9.46 12.95
CA ARG A 30 -1.98 -9.70 14.39
C ARG A 30 -1.57 -8.46 15.19
N ASN A 31 -1.06 -7.43 14.52
CA ASN A 31 -0.56 -6.20 15.13
C ASN A 31 -1.53 -5.02 14.94
N GLY A 32 -2.75 -5.27 14.44
CA GLY A 32 -3.77 -4.25 14.20
C GLY A 32 -4.19 -4.21 12.74
N VAL A 33 -4.14 -3.03 12.12
CA VAL A 33 -4.50 -2.84 10.70
C VAL A 33 -3.30 -2.40 9.89
N VAL A 34 -3.29 -2.77 8.61
CA VAL A 34 -2.32 -2.34 7.60
C VAL A 34 -3.04 -1.38 6.65
N PRO A 35 -2.96 -0.05 6.87
CA PRO A 35 -3.56 0.91 5.95
C PRO A 35 -2.81 0.98 4.63
N GLY A 36 -3.55 1.15 3.52
CA GLY A 36 -3.01 1.21 2.16
C GLY A 36 -2.62 -0.14 1.57
N ALA A 37 -3.04 -1.25 2.19
CA ALA A 37 -2.82 -2.58 1.65
C ALA A 37 -4.04 -3.47 1.86
N ILE A 38 -4.49 -4.11 0.79
CA ILE A 38 -5.47 -5.18 0.81
C ILE A 38 -4.73 -6.49 0.49
N ALA A 39 -4.87 -7.51 1.32
CA ALA A 39 -4.39 -8.86 1.01
C ALA A 39 -5.51 -9.87 1.15
N VAL A 40 -5.81 -10.58 0.06
CA VAL A 40 -6.90 -11.56 -0.01
C VAL A 40 -6.32 -12.92 -0.33
N VAL A 41 -6.73 -13.94 0.43
CA VAL A 41 -6.35 -15.32 0.13
C VAL A 41 -7.16 -15.85 -1.07
N ARG A 42 -6.46 -16.42 -2.05
CA ARG A 42 -7.03 -17.10 -3.21
C ARG A 42 -7.36 -18.54 -2.87
N ALA A 43 -8.12 -19.19 -3.76
CA ALA A 43 -8.44 -20.62 -3.65
C ALA A 43 -7.20 -21.54 -3.66
N ASP A 44 -6.09 -21.10 -4.25
CA ASP A 44 -4.82 -21.83 -4.29
C ASP A 44 -3.94 -21.62 -3.04
N GLY A 45 -4.42 -20.87 -2.05
CA GLY A 45 -3.70 -20.57 -0.81
C GLY A 45 -2.69 -19.43 -0.89
N ARG A 46 -2.52 -18.79 -2.06
CA ARG A 46 -1.68 -17.59 -2.21
C ARG A 46 -2.46 -16.33 -1.87
N PHE A 47 -1.73 -15.24 -1.60
CA PHE A 47 -2.33 -13.94 -1.33
C PHE A 47 -2.20 -13.02 -2.54
N ASP A 48 -3.33 -12.59 -3.10
CA ASP A 48 -3.36 -11.41 -3.97
C ASP A 48 -3.22 -10.17 -3.09
N VAL A 49 -2.33 -9.25 -3.49
CA VAL A 49 -2.05 -8.03 -2.73
C VAL A 49 -2.30 -6.81 -3.60
N GLU A 50 -3.08 -5.88 -3.10
CA GLU A 50 -3.31 -4.56 -3.70
C GLU A 50 -2.75 -3.48 -2.77
N LEU A 51 -1.89 -2.64 -3.31
CA LEU A 51 -1.26 -1.52 -2.60
C LEU A 51 -1.82 -0.21 -3.11
N HIS A 52 -2.28 0.65 -2.20
CA HIS A 52 -2.74 2.01 -2.47
C HIS A 52 -1.74 3.01 -1.87
N LEU A 53 -0.92 3.57 -2.75
CA LEU A 53 0.25 4.35 -2.37
C LEU A 53 0.12 5.79 -2.84
N VAL A 54 0.80 6.69 -2.14
CA VAL A 54 1.03 8.07 -2.59
C VAL A 54 2.46 8.14 -3.09
N ALA A 55 2.66 8.64 -4.31
CA ALA A 55 3.97 8.78 -4.91
C ALA A 55 4.42 10.24 -5.00
N ASP A 56 5.73 10.43 -5.07
CA ASP A 56 6.34 11.72 -5.44
C ASP A 56 6.21 11.96 -6.95
N LEU A 57 6.66 13.11 -7.45
CA LEU A 57 6.71 13.45 -8.88
C LEU A 57 7.76 12.60 -9.61
N VAL A 58 7.42 11.33 -9.86
CA VAL A 58 8.26 10.35 -10.55
C VAL A 58 7.46 9.56 -11.59
N PRO A 59 8.12 8.87 -12.54
CA PRO A 59 7.44 7.96 -13.45
C PRO A 59 6.75 6.80 -12.70
N LEU A 60 5.42 6.80 -12.68
CA LEU A 60 4.63 5.85 -11.89
C LEU A 60 4.75 4.41 -12.35
N HIS A 61 4.77 4.16 -13.66
CA HIS A 61 4.87 2.80 -14.18
C HIS A 61 6.22 2.13 -13.79
N PRO A 62 7.39 2.76 -14.01
CA PRO A 62 8.66 2.25 -13.48
C PRO A 62 8.71 2.11 -11.96
N LEU A 63 8.06 3.01 -11.21
CA LEU A 63 7.96 2.86 -9.75
C LEU A 63 7.15 1.62 -9.37
N GLY A 64 6.01 1.38 -10.04
CA GLY A 64 5.18 0.19 -9.85
C GLY A 64 5.95 -1.11 -10.09
N GLU A 65 6.74 -1.22 -11.15
CA GLU A 65 7.57 -2.41 -11.40
C GLU A 65 8.61 -2.61 -10.29
N ARG A 66 9.32 -1.56 -9.88
CA ARG A 66 10.30 -1.62 -8.79
C ARG A 66 9.67 -2.07 -7.47
N ILE A 67 8.45 -1.62 -7.18
CA ILE A 67 7.70 -2.06 -6.00
C ILE A 67 7.44 -3.57 -6.09
N ARG A 68 6.91 -4.08 -7.20
CA ARG A 68 6.64 -5.51 -7.37
C ARG A 68 7.91 -6.35 -7.19
N ASP A 69 8.99 -5.95 -7.86
CA ASP A 69 10.31 -6.61 -7.74
C ASP A 69 10.81 -6.63 -6.29
N ARG A 70 10.61 -5.51 -5.57
CA ARG A 70 11.02 -5.40 -4.17
C ARG A 70 10.19 -6.29 -3.26
N VAL A 71 8.87 -6.30 -3.44
CA VAL A 71 7.95 -7.15 -2.68
C VAL A 71 8.31 -8.64 -2.88
N GLU A 72 8.53 -9.06 -4.13
CA GLU A 72 8.93 -10.43 -4.41
C GLU A 72 10.29 -10.79 -3.78
N ARG A 73 11.27 -9.88 -3.86
CA ARG A 73 12.59 -10.07 -3.24
C ARG A 73 12.45 -10.26 -1.73
N ASP A 74 11.68 -9.39 -1.08
CA ASP A 74 11.51 -9.44 0.37
C ASP A 74 10.71 -10.68 0.79
N ALA A 75 9.73 -11.11 -0.02
CA ALA A 75 9.02 -12.38 0.19
C ALA A 75 9.96 -13.60 0.08
N ARG A 76 10.91 -13.59 -0.87
CA ARG A 76 11.94 -14.64 -0.97
C ARG A 76 12.86 -14.64 0.24
N VAL A 77 13.34 -13.48 0.67
CA VAL A 77 14.20 -13.35 1.88
C VAL A 77 13.48 -13.84 3.13
N ALA A 78 12.18 -13.56 3.25
CA ALA A 78 11.36 -14.02 4.36
C ALA A 78 10.90 -15.49 4.25
N GLY A 79 11.24 -16.21 3.17
CA GLY A 79 10.87 -17.61 2.97
C GLY A 79 9.38 -17.85 2.69
N VAL A 80 8.68 -16.84 2.17
CA VAL A 80 7.22 -16.87 1.93
C VAL A 80 6.86 -16.59 0.47
N ALA A 81 7.82 -16.68 -0.44
CA ALA A 81 7.60 -16.39 -1.86
C ALA A 81 6.51 -17.25 -2.49
N ASP A 82 6.37 -18.52 -2.08
CA ASP A 82 5.32 -19.40 -2.63
C ASP A 82 3.91 -19.03 -2.19
N LEU A 83 3.78 -18.16 -1.18
CA LEU A 83 2.51 -17.63 -0.68
C LEU A 83 2.11 -16.32 -1.36
N ILE A 84 2.97 -15.70 -2.17
CA ILE A 84 2.64 -14.46 -2.84
C ILE A 84 1.99 -14.73 -4.21
N GLY A 85 0.82 -14.13 -4.42
CA GLY A 85 0.18 -14.02 -5.72
C GLY A 85 0.55 -12.71 -6.42
N PRO A 86 -0.21 -12.31 -7.45
CA PRO A 86 -0.16 -10.98 -8.04
C PRO A 86 -0.08 -9.82 -7.02
N VAL A 87 0.78 -8.85 -7.32
CA VAL A 87 0.90 -7.58 -6.60
C VAL A 87 0.41 -6.44 -7.51
N HIS A 88 -0.75 -5.90 -7.18
CA HIS A 88 -1.34 -4.73 -7.81
C HIS A 88 -0.90 -3.47 -7.08
N VAL A 89 -0.52 -2.44 -7.84
CA VAL A 89 -0.08 -1.16 -7.29
C VAL A 89 -0.94 -0.07 -7.90
N ALA A 90 -1.70 0.62 -7.06
CA ALA A 90 -2.44 1.82 -7.38
C ALA A 90 -1.74 3.01 -6.73
N PHE A 91 -1.61 4.10 -7.50
CA PHE A 91 -1.16 5.38 -6.98
C PHE A 91 -2.38 6.29 -6.84
N GLU A 92 -2.57 6.77 -5.63
CA GLU A 92 -3.65 7.69 -5.28
C GLU A 92 -3.09 9.11 -5.29
N ASP A 93 -3.92 10.06 -5.70
CA ASP A 93 -3.59 11.47 -5.53
C ASP A 93 -3.53 11.80 -4.03
N VAL A 94 -2.66 12.75 -3.68
CA VAL A 94 -2.76 13.41 -2.38
C VAL A 94 -4.08 14.17 -2.42
N ASP A 95 -5.14 13.61 -1.84
CA ASP A 95 -6.31 14.40 -1.50
C ASP A 95 -5.79 15.54 -0.61
N GLU A 96 -5.77 16.77 -1.14
CA GLU A 96 -5.70 17.95 -0.30
C GLU A 96 -6.81 17.77 0.74
N ALA A 97 -6.41 17.65 2.02
CA ALA A 97 -7.35 17.58 3.12
C ALA A 97 -8.44 18.64 2.91
N PRO A 98 -9.73 18.36 3.18
CA PRO A 98 -10.78 19.35 2.96
C PRO A 98 -10.41 20.62 3.72
N ALA A 99 -10.04 21.66 2.97
CA ALA A 99 -9.90 22.98 3.49
C ALA A 99 -11.29 23.35 4.03
N HIS A 100 -11.41 23.40 5.36
CA HIS A 100 -12.23 24.30 6.18
C HIS A 100 -12.73 23.62 7.46
N ALA A 101 -11.81 23.45 8.42
CA ALA A 101 -12.09 23.95 9.77
C ALA A 101 -11.71 25.45 9.77
N ARG A 102 -12.52 26.30 9.16
CA ARG A 102 -12.50 27.73 9.48
C ARG A 102 -13.59 27.98 10.49
N ALA A 103 -13.14 28.39 11.68
CA ALA A 103 -13.95 28.85 12.77
C ALA A 103 -14.92 29.94 12.30
N GLU A 104 -16.17 29.85 12.74
CA GLU A 104 -16.94 31.03 13.12
C GLU A 104 -17.68 30.71 14.42
N GLY A 105 -17.00 31.03 15.53
CA GLY A 105 -17.70 31.55 16.70
C GLY A 105 -17.84 33.06 16.50
N GLY A 106 -19.03 33.58 16.81
CA GLY A 106 -19.29 35.01 16.98
C GLY A 106 -20.10 35.65 15.86
N SER A 107 -21.41 35.78 16.07
CA SER A 107 -21.92 36.99 16.72
C SER A 107 -23.27 36.76 17.37
#